data_AF-A0A2N1V202-F1
#
_entry.id   AF-A0A2N1V202-F1
#
_cell.length_a   1.000
_cell.length_b   1.000
_cell.length_c   1.000
_cell.angle_alpha   90.00
_cell.angle_beta   90.00
_cell.angle_gamma   90.00
#
_symmetry.space_group_name_H-M   'P 1'
#
loop_
_entity.id
_entity.type
_entity.pdbx_description
1 polymer ?
#
loop_
_entity_poly.entity_id
_entity_poly.type
_entity_poly.pdbx_seq_one_letter_code
_entity_poly.pdbx_strand_id
1 'polypeptide(L)'
;MKIQATASSMPTGRCAGRGTTPMIKPLTLLLAALLALSACESVDVPNTPVDPSANPSSTPNPIQTPILTTPAVLVQVQIQIQTVSGQVISGAEVSLSSPSQPTLRQSTDASGRTTFRDLRNDVEYTLDVNAQGFEAASRRANLAQLATQGQKQLLLAIELNPVSASLKGRVIDSSGAPVVGATVFDTRQSVSTDSLGRFTLGYSSGGDLRLAISKTGFQASSRTISIQPNTHQDLGDISLTRRSGPLQLGIDLSHGSLGQSADATLNSYTSLQNAIVTEGLQVRTLASSLLDQLDQLDVLMILSPSTNFSVEEIGAIQAFVLSGRKLIVSGEWAGFAGFDGQAANLLLTPFNIQFGLDTLRESDSGFLNVRSFSSHPITTGLNQLKLYQSGSVKLAASQGDLLARTASGSFQIAANTGSFAVLAATAYGSGKVVVLGDSSIWSNQDSDGNGTANFDEADNRKLLQQILNW
;
A
#
# COMPACT_ATOMS: atom_id res chain seq x y z
N MET A 1 12.73 -73.75 14.72
CA MET A 1 11.40 -73.12 14.51
C MET A 1 10.93 -73.43 13.10
N LYS A 2 9.61 -73.53 12.85
CA LYS A 2 9.04 -73.89 11.53
C LYS A 2 8.60 -72.66 10.73
N ILE A 3 8.44 -72.86 9.42
CA ILE A 3 8.12 -71.88 8.39
C ILE A 3 6.61 -71.96 8.05
N GLN A 4 5.93 -70.83 7.83
CA GLN A 4 5.04 -70.57 6.66
C GLN A 4 4.35 -69.19 6.74
N ALA A 5 3.78 -68.75 5.61
CA ALA A 5 3.10 -67.47 5.42
C ALA A 5 1.66 -67.69 4.92
N THR A 6 0.79 -66.68 5.07
CA THR A 6 -0.49 -66.54 4.33
C THR A 6 -1.01 -65.10 4.42
N ALA A 7 -2.13 -64.78 3.76
CA ALA A 7 -2.55 -63.41 3.46
C ALA A 7 -4.04 -63.11 3.74
N SER A 8 -4.38 -61.82 3.63
CA SER A 8 -5.73 -61.21 3.52
C SER A 8 -6.61 -61.12 4.78
N SER A 9 -7.23 -59.94 4.95
CA SER A 9 -8.68 -59.79 5.13
C SER A 9 -9.08 -58.30 5.17
N MET A 10 -10.21 -57.96 4.54
CA MET A 10 -10.98 -56.74 4.83
C MET A 10 -12.23 -57.15 5.62
N PRO A 11 -12.63 -56.42 6.68
CA PRO A 11 -13.99 -56.47 7.18
C PRO A 11 -14.87 -55.45 6.45
N THR A 12 -16.11 -55.83 6.14
CA THR A 12 -17.16 -54.88 5.71
C THR A 12 -18.14 -54.65 6.85
N GLY A 13 -18.68 -53.43 6.97
CA GLY A 13 -19.66 -53.06 7.99
C GLY A 13 -20.75 -52.17 7.41
N ARG A 14 -22.02 -52.57 7.57
CA ARG A 14 -23.20 -51.82 7.12
C ARG A 14 -23.95 -51.24 8.32
N CYS A 15 -24.55 -50.06 8.14
CA CYS A 15 -25.80 -49.66 8.79
C CYS A 15 -26.66 -48.87 7.78
N ALA A 16 -27.98 -48.92 7.91
CA ALA A 16 -28.89 -48.31 6.94
C ALA A 16 -30.25 -47.90 7.55
N GLY A 17 -30.76 -46.75 7.10
CA GLY A 17 -32.20 -46.41 7.09
C GLY A 17 -32.86 -46.06 8.43
N ARG A 18 -34.00 -45.34 8.46
CA ARG A 18 -34.84 -44.77 7.38
C ARG A 18 -35.72 -43.63 7.93
N GLY A 19 -36.15 -42.72 7.05
CA GLY A 19 -37.45 -42.02 7.14
C GLY A 19 -37.41 -40.53 7.53
N THR A 20 -38.29 -39.65 7.04
CA THR A 20 -39.43 -39.84 6.10
C THR A 20 -39.70 -38.61 5.22
N THR A 21 -39.87 -38.83 3.92
CA THR A 21 -40.56 -37.96 2.92
C THR A 21 -42.10 -38.05 3.08
N PRO A 22 -42.97 -37.28 2.37
CA PRO A 22 -42.79 -36.57 1.08
C PRO A 22 -43.40 -35.13 1.08
N MET A 23 -43.66 -34.40 -0.02
CA MET A 23 -43.60 -34.59 -1.49
C MET A 23 -43.13 -33.24 -2.14
N ILE A 24 -43.36 -32.76 -3.38
CA ILE A 24 -44.17 -33.11 -4.58
C ILE A 24 -43.18 -33.44 -5.75
N LYS A 25 -43.51 -33.18 -7.02
CA LYS A 25 -42.78 -33.45 -8.29
C LYS A 25 -43.33 -32.49 -9.40
N PRO A 26 -42.79 -32.46 -10.63
CA PRO A 26 -41.38 -32.43 -11.07
C PRO A 26 -41.14 -31.39 -12.21
N LEU A 27 -39.88 -31.27 -12.70
CA LEU A 27 -39.66 -31.07 -14.14
C LEU A 27 -38.36 -31.77 -14.61
N THR A 28 -38.50 -32.56 -15.67
CA THR A 28 -37.47 -33.30 -16.43
C THR A 28 -37.62 -32.92 -17.91
N LEU A 29 -36.67 -33.04 -18.84
CA LEU A 29 -35.31 -33.61 -18.91
C LEU A 29 -34.51 -32.68 -19.90
N LEU A 30 -33.20 -32.79 -20.13
CA LEU A 30 -32.53 -33.80 -20.96
C LEU A 30 -30.99 -33.70 -20.79
N LEU A 31 -30.24 -34.71 -21.24
CA LEU A 31 -28.84 -34.96 -20.84
C LEU A 31 -27.88 -35.05 -22.04
N ALA A 32 -26.65 -34.54 -21.83
CA ALA A 32 -25.36 -34.81 -22.48
C ALA A 32 -25.28 -35.33 -23.93
N ALA A 33 -24.56 -34.58 -24.78
CA ALA A 33 -23.63 -35.13 -25.79
C ALA A 33 -22.62 -34.06 -26.27
N LEU A 34 -21.32 -34.23 -25.94
CA LEU A 34 -20.16 -34.14 -26.86
C LEU A 34 -18.83 -34.27 -26.08
N LEU A 35 -18.02 -35.27 -26.43
CA LEU A 35 -16.63 -35.43 -26.01
C LEU A 35 -15.91 -36.26 -27.10
N ALA A 36 -14.69 -35.84 -27.50
CA ALA A 36 -14.02 -36.21 -28.76
C ALA A 36 -14.80 -35.76 -30.03
N LEU A 37 -14.20 -35.33 -31.13
CA LEU A 37 -12.83 -35.54 -31.64
C LEU A 37 -12.08 -34.22 -31.91
N SER A 38 -10.75 -34.23 -31.72
CA SER A 38 -9.80 -33.48 -32.56
C SER A 38 -8.39 -34.08 -32.39
N ALA A 39 -7.87 -34.69 -33.45
CA ALA A 39 -6.54 -35.30 -33.47
C ALA A 39 -5.97 -35.26 -34.90
N CYS A 40 -5.30 -34.17 -35.23
CA CYS A 40 -4.42 -33.87 -36.38
C CYS A 40 -3.78 -32.50 -36.06
N GLU A 41 -2.53 -32.19 -36.35
CA GLU A 41 -1.41 -32.98 -36.89
C GLU A 41 -0.10 -32.43 -36.28
N SER A 42 0.93 -33.26 -36.13
CA SER A 42 2.28 -32.80 -35.80
C SER A 42 2.93 -32.22 -37.06
N VAL A 43 3.15 -30.90 -37.08
CA VAL A 43 3.92 -30.26 -38.16
C VAL A 43 5.41 -30.55 -37.94
N ASP A 44 5.94 -31.51 -38.70
CA ASP A 44 7.38 -31.73 -38.79
C ASP A 44 8.07 -30.48 -39.34
N VAL A 45 8.94 -29.87 -38.54
CA VAL A 45 9.86 -28.82 -39.02
C VAL A 45 11.08 -29.53 -39.61
N PRO A 46 11.35 -29.41 -40.92
CA PRO A 46 12.48 -30.12 -41.54
C PRO A 46 13.81 -29.54 -41.05
N ASN A 47 14.63 -30.39 -40.43
CA ASN A 47 16.02 -30.08 -40.09
C ASN A 47 16.83 -29.79 -41.36
N THR A 48 17.04 -28.51 -41.66
CA THR A 48 18.01 -28.06 -42.66
C THR A 48 19.37 -27.86 -41.97
N PRO A 49 20.49 -28.33 -42.55
CA PRO A 49 21.81 -28.06 -41.99
C PRO A 49 22.13 -26.56 -42.01
N VAL A 50 22.58 -26.03 -40.88
CA VAL A 50 23.04 -24.63 -40.78
C VAL A 50 24.43 -24.51 -41.41
N ASP A 51 24.56 -23.64 -42.41
CA ASP A 51 25.84 -23.27 -43.00
C ASP A 51 26.65 -22.39 -42.00
N PRO A 52 27.86 -22.80 -41.58
CA PRO A 52 28.65 -22.08 -40.59
C PRO A 52 29.38 -20.84 -41.14
N SER A 53 29.15 -20.41 -42.38
CA SER A 53 29.88 -19.31 -43.04
C SER A 53 29.15 -17.95 -43.08
N ALA A 54 27.90 -17.85 -42.57
CA ALA A 54 27.11 -16.63 -42.61
C ALA A 54 27.54 -15.58 -41.55
N ASN A 55 28.22 -14.51 -42.00
CA ASN A 55 28.70 -13.40 -41.15
C ASN A 55 27.55 -12.50 -40.62
N PRO A 56 27.32 -12.40 -39.29
CA PRO A 56 26.20 -11.65 -38.72
C PRO A 56 26.53 -10.15 -38.53
N SER A 57 26.68 -9.39 -39.61
CA SER A 57 27.09 -7.97 -39.56
C SER A 57 26.07 -6.96 -40.11
N SER A 58 24.78 -7.17 -39.86
CA SER A 58 23.76 -6.10 -39.84
C SER A 58 22.43 -6.58 -39.23
N THR A 59 22.21 -6.34 -37.93
CA THR A 59 20.83 -6.31 -37.40
C THR A 59 20.11 -5.08 -37.97
N PRO A 60 18.87 -5.20 -38.48
CA PRO A 60 18.03 -4.03 -38.69
C PRO A 60 17.91 -3.26 -37.37
N ASN A 61 17.89 -1.92 -37.42
CA ASN A 61 17.48 -1.14 -36.25
C ASN A 61 16.12 -1.68 -35.77
N PRO A 62 15.93 -1.91 -34.46
CA PRO A 62 14.59 -2.21 -33.96
C PRO A 62 13.70 -1.04 -34.38
N ILE A 63 12.62 -1.34 -35.09
CA ILE A 63 11.65 -0.32 -35.44
C ILE A 63 11.09 0.19 -34.12
N GLN A 64 11.52 1.39 -33.72
CA GLN A 64 10.82 2.16 -32.73
C GLN A 64 9.43 2.42 -33.33
N THR A 65 8.47 1.56 -32.98
CA THR A 65 7.07 1.97 -32.98
C THR A 65 7.03 3.25 -32.16
N PRO A 66 6.69 4.41 -32.76
CA PRO A 66 6.60 5.62 -31.98
C PRO A 66 5.60 5.35 -30.87
N ILE A 67 5.98 5.61 -29.63
CA ILE A 67 4.98 5.69 -28.56
C ILE A 67 4.06 6.81 -29.03
N LEU A 68 2.85 6.45 -29.45
CA LEU A 68 1.81 7.37 -29.87
C LEU A 68 1.29 8.07 -28.61
N THR A 69 2.12 8.96 -28.08
CA THR A 69 1.72 10.00 -27.15
C THR A 69 0.73 10.88 -27.91
N THR A 70 -0.55 10.56 -27.74
CA THR A 70 -1.64 11.43 -28.15
C THR A 70 -1.35 12.81 -27.58
N PRO A 71 -1.16 13.84 -28.42
CA PRO A 71 -0.69 15.14 -27.95
C PRO A 71 -1.67 15.69 -26.93
N ALA A 72 -1.15 16.17 -25.79
CA ALA A 72 -1.95 16.56 -24.64
C ALA A 72 -3.05 17.56 -25.04
N VAL A 73 -4.31 17.10 -24.95
CA VAL A 73 -5.50 17.85 -25.30
C VAL A 73 -5.96 18.63 -24.08
N LEU A 74 -6.20 19.92 -24.25
CA LEU A 74 -6.84 20.75 -23.25
C LEU A 74 -8.35 20.43 -23.17
N VAL A 75 -8.82 20.09 -21.98
CA VAL A 75 -10.20 19.70 -21.68
C VAL A 75 -10.76 20.52 -20.50
N GLN A 76 -12.08 20.51 -20.35
CA GLN A 76 -12.77 21.12 -19.20
C GLN A 76 -13.44 20.06 -18.31
N VAL A 77 -13.47 20.29 -17.00
CA VAL A 77 -14.20 19.47 -16.03
C VAL A 77 -15.23 20.35 -15.37
N GLN A 78 -16.51 20.09 -15.64
CA GLN A 78 -17.63 20.75 -14.96
C GLN A 78 -18.12 19.85 -13.82
N ILE A 79 -18.23 20.43 -12.64
CA ILE A 79 -18.69 19.74 -11.43
C ILE A 79 -20.05 20.29 -11.02
N GLN A 80 -20.96 19.39 -10.67
CA GLN A 80 -22.22 19.65 -9.99
C GLN A 80 -22.11 19.07 -8.58
N ILE A 81 -22.32 19.89 -7.56
CA ILE A 81 -22.34 19.45 -6.16
C ILE A 81 -23.79 19.47 -5.68
N GLN A 82 -24.21 18.37 -5.06
CA GLN A 82 -25.55 18.17 -4.53
C GLN A 82 -25.54 17.33 -3.25
N THR A 83 -26.67 17.26 -2.57
CA THR A 83 -26.93 16.24 -1.54
C THR A 83 -27.37 14.93 -2.18
N VAL A 84 -27.34 13.83 -1.42
CA VAL A 84 -28.02 12.56 -1.77
C VAL A 84 -29.54 12.70 -1.96
N SER A 85 -30.15 13.82 -1.51
CA SER A 85 -31.54 14.20 -1.78
C SER A 85 -31.71 15.08 -3.04
N GLY A 86 -30.65 15.28 -3.83
CA GLY A 86 -30.67 16.06 -5.07
C GLY A 86 -30.71 17.58 -4.90
N GLN A 87 -30.49 18.10 -3.68
CA GLN A 87 -30.45 19.54 -3.41
C GLN A 87 -29.06 20.09 -3.75
N VAL A 88 -28.98 21.08 -4.64
CA VAL A 88 -27.69 21.65 -5.08
C VAL A 88 -27.01 22.46 -3.97
N ILE A 89 -25.67 22.37 -3.89
CA ILE A 89 -24.88 23.00 -2.82
C ILE A 89 -24.05 24.15 -3.40
N SER A 90 -24.49 25.37 -3.10
CA SER A 90 -23.80 26.64 -3.44
C SER A 90 -22.67 26.95 -2.44
N GLY A 91 -21.60 27.60 -2.88
CA GLY A 91 -20.48 28.01 -2.02
C GLY A 91 -19.62 26.87 -1.48
N ALA A 92 -19.72 25.66 -2.05
CA ALA A 92 -18.80 24.56 -1.75
C ALA A 92 -17.43 24.86 -2.35
N GLU A 93 -16.38 24.78 -1.53
CA GLU A 93 -14.99 24.89 -1.96
C GLU A 93 -14.55 23.61 -2.67
N VAL A 94 -13.98 23.78 -3.86
CA VAL A 94 -13.54 22.69 -4.74
C VAL A 94 -12.08 22.91 -5.09
N SER A 95 -11.23 21.97 -4.70
CA SER A 95 -9.81 21.94 -5.05
C SER A 95 -9.57 20.86 -6.10
N LEU A 96 -8.86 21.20 -7.17
CA LEU A 96 -8.40 20.23 -8.17
C LEU A 96 -6.87 20.22 -8.14
N SER A 97 -6.29 19.12 -7.63
CA SER A 97 -4.85 18.96 -7.48
C SER A 97 -4.32 17.88 -8.43
N SER A 98 -3.10 18.09 -8.93
CA SER A 98 -2.28 17.02 -9.52
C SER A 98 -0.81 17.43 -9.34
N PRO A 99 0.06 16.64 -8.70
CA PRO A 99 1.43 17.05 -8.36
C PRO A 99 2.38 17.34 -9.54
N SER A 100 1.94 17.24 -10.80
CA SER A 100 2.67 17.79 -11.97
C SER A 100 2.19 19.19 -12.38
N GLN A 101 1.13 19.71 -11.76
CA GLN A 101 0.41 20.93 -12.10
C GLN A 101 0.19 21.81 -10.85
N PRO A 102 -0.11 23.11 -11.00
CA PRO A 102 -0.62 23.93 -9.89
C PRO A 102 -1.97 23.41 -9.39
N THR A 103 -2.19 23.40 -8.07
CA THR A 103 -3.52 23.14 -7.50
C THR A 103 -4.46 24.29 -7.84
N LEU A 104 -5.55 23.99 -8.54
CA LEU A 104 -6.60 24.94 -8.87
C LEU A 104 -7.67 24.94 -7.77
N ARG A 105 -8.32 26.08 -7.55
CA ARG A 105 -9.43 26.24 -6.59
C ARG A 105 -10.58 27.01 -7.22
N GLN A 106 -11.79 26.61 -6.90
CA GLN A 106 -13.04 27.27 -7.27
C GLN A 106 -14.10 27.01 -6.21
N SER A 107 -15.04 27.94 -6.02
CA SER A 107 -16.26 27.68 -5.26
C SER A 107 -17.43 27.35 -6.21
N THR A 108 -18.51 26.74 -5.72
CA THR A 108 -19.73 26.53 -6.53
C THR A 108 -20.65 27.75 -6.57
N ASP A 109 -21.28 27.95 -7.73
CA ASP A 109 -22.32 28.96 -7.95
C ASP A 109 -23.66 28.61 -7.29
N ALA A 110 -24.64 29.50 -7.42
CA ALA A 110 -25.99 29.34 -6.87
C ALA A 110 -26.79 28.14 -7.44
N SER A 111 -26.32 27.51 -8.52
CA SER A 111 -26.85 26.25 -9.06
C SER A 111 -26.06 25.01 -8.59
N GLY A 112 -25.10 25.19 -7.68
CA GLY A 112 -24.19 24.18 -7.17
C GLY A 112 -23.12 23.76 -8.18
N ARG A 113 -22.78 24.61 -9.16
CA ARG A 113 -21.87 24.25 -10.25
C ARG A 113 -20.54 24.98 -10.17
N THR A 114 -19.49 24.34 -10.66
CA THR A 114 -18.23 25.01 -10.99
C THR A 114 -17.56 24.37 -12.21
N THR A 115 -16.52 24.97 -12.76
CA THR A 115 -15.83 24.46 -13.96
C THR A 115 -14.35 24.80 -13.94
N PHE A 116 -13.51 23.76 -14.01
CA PHE A 116 -12.10 23.88 -14.32
C PHE A 116 -11.89 23.77 -15.83
N ARG A 117 -10.97 24.58 -16.36
CA ARG A 117 -10.67 24.71 -17.79
C ARG A 117 -9.20 24.43 -18.04
N ASP A 118 -8.87 24.21 -19.31
CA ASP A 118 -7.48 24.10 -19.79
C ASP A 118 -6.66 23.03 -19.05
N LEU A 119 -7.35 21.95 -18.66
CA LEU A 119 -6.76 20.79 -17.99
C LEU A 119 -6.12 19.86 -19.01
N ARG A 120 -5.00 19.26 -18.65
CA ARG A 120 -4.30 18.27 -19.47
C ARG A 120 -5.00 16.92 -19.40
N ASN A 121 -5.39 16.35 -20.54
CA ASN A 121 -6.02 15.03 -20.53
C ASN A 121 -5.04 13.88 -20.18
N ASP A 122 -3.73 14.08 -20.31
CA ASP A 122 -2.69 13.09 -20.01
C ASP A 122 -2.25 13.07 -18.53
N VAL A 123 -3.05 13.70 -17.66
CA VAL A 123 -2.79 13.87 -16.23
C VAL A 123 -3.99 13.36 -15.43
N GLU A 124 -3.75 12.60 -14.36
CA GLU A 124 -4.77 12.30 -13.34
C GLU A 124 -4.83 13.44 -12.32
N TYR A 125 -6.05 13.82 -11.94
CA TYR A 125 -6.32 14.84 -10.93
C TYR A 125 -7.10 14.26 -9.75
N THR A 126 -6.83 14.75 -8.55
CA THR A 126 -7.67 14.55 -7.36
C THR A 126 -8.54 15.78 -7.15
N LEU A 127 -9.85 15.56 -7.00
CA LEU A 127 -10.86 16.55 -6.71
C LEU A 127 -11.26 16.44 -5.24
N ASP A 128 -10.92 17.46 -4.45
CA ASP A 128 -11.28 17.55 -3.02
C ASP A 128 -12.36 18.62 -2.82
N VAL A 129 -13.41 18.26 -2.09
CA VAL A 129 -14.63 19.07 -1.93
C VAL A 129 -14.97 19.26 -0.46
N ASN A 130 -15.20 20.52 -0.07
CA ASN A 130 -15.57 20.91 1.28
C ASN A 130 -16.74 21.91 1.23
N ALA A 131 -17.79 21.68 2.02
CA ALA A 131 -18.91 22.60 2.15
C ALA A 131 -19.35 22.71 3.62
N GLN A 132 -19.70 23.91 4.07
CA GLN A 132 -20.11 24.13 5.46
C GLN A 132 -21.37 23.32 5.79
N GLY A 133 -21.28 22.46 6.82
CA GLY A 133 -22.37 21.59 7.24
C GLY A 133 -22.43 20.23 6.51
N PHE A 134 -21.42 19.88 5.72
CA PHE A 134 -21.33 18.61 5.00
C PHE A 134 -20.05 17.84 5.32
N GLU A 135 -20.11 16.52 5.26
CA GLU A 135 -18.92 15.66 5.31
C GLU A 135 -18.13 15.84 3.99
N ALA A 136 -16.82 16.07 4.11
CA ALA A 136 -15.97 16.36 2.95
C ALA A 136 -15.81 15.13 2.05
N ALA A 137 -15.63 15.34 0.74
CA ALA A 137 -15.50 14.28 -0.25
C ALA A 137 -14.24 14.45 -1.10
N SER A 138 -13.60 13.34 -1.48
CA SER A 138 -12.47 13.31 -2.41
C SER A 138 -12.73 12.30 -3.53
N ARG A 139 -12.32 12.61 -4.77
CA ARG A 139 -12.55 11.78 -5.96
C ARG A 139 -11.44 11.94 -6.98
N ARG A 140 -10.94 10.84 -7.56
CA ARG A 140 -10.03 10.92 -8.72
C ARG A 140 -10.78 11.16 -10.03
N ALA A 141 -10.18 11.96 -10.90
CA ALA A 141 -10.64 12.28 -12.23
C ALA A 141 -9.53 11.94 -13.25
N ASN A 142 -9.65 10.77 -13.88
CA ASN A 142 -8.82 10.38 -15.00
C ASN A 142 -9.41 10.97 -16.29
N LEU A 143 -8.66 11.86 -16.96
CA LEU A 143 -9.13 12.61 -18.12
C LEU A 143 -8.70 11.98 -19.47
N ALA A 144 -7.88 10.93 -19.46
CA ALA A 144 -7.28 10.37 -20.68
C ALA A 144 -8.33 9.81 -21.66
N GLN A 145 -9.42 9.23 -21.12
CA GLN A 145 -10.51 8.65 -21.90
C GLN A 145 -11.29 9.67 -22.73
N LEU A 146 -11.28 10.96 -22.36
CA LEU A 146 -11.99 12.01 -23.08
C LEU A 146 -11.47 12.13 -24.52
N ALA A 147 -10.15 12.15 -24.71
CA ALA A 147 -9.52 12.26 -26.02
C ALA A 147 -9.83 11.04 -26.91
N THR A 148 -9.83 9.82 -26.35
CA THR A 148 -10.20 8.60 -27.09
C THR A 148 -11.67 8.55 -27.50
N GLN A 149 -12.54 9.29 -26.79
CA GLN A 149 -13.98 9.41 -27.10
C GLN A 149 -14.30 10.68 -27.90
N GLY A 150 -13.30 11.47 -28.30
CA GLY A 150 -13.50 12.77 -28.98
C GLY A 150 -14.13 13.86 -28.11
N GLN A 151 -14.28 13.61 -26.81
CA GLN A 151 -14.87 14.54 -25.86
C GLN A 151 -13.86 15.59 -25.39
N LYS A 152 -14.33 16.81 -25.14
CA LYS A 152 -13.54 17.91 -24.53
C LYS A 152 -14.03 18.30 -23.13
N GLN A 153 -15.05 17.64 -22.63
CA GLN A 153 -15.69 17.96 -21.35
C GLN A 153 -16.04 16.70 -20.57
N LEU A 154 -15.66 16.66 -19.30
CA LEU A 154 -16.20 15.72 -18.31
C LEU A 154 -17.26 16.42 -17.46
N LEU A 155 -18.33 15.69 -17.15
CA LEU A 155 -19.34 16.09 -16.16
C LEU A 155 -19.18 15.21 -14.92
N LEU A 156 -18.98 15.83 -13.76
CA LEU A 156 -18.90 15.13 -12.47
C LEU A 156 -20.03 15.58 -11.56
N ALA A 157 -20.93 14.68 -11.21
CA ALA A 157 -21.75 14.83 -10.00
C ALA A 157 -20.92 14.42 -8.78
N ILE A 158 -20.94 15.24 -7.73
CA ILE A 158 -20.40 14.94 -6.41
C ILE A 158 -21.55 15.07 -5.41
N GLU A 159 -21.77 14.02 -4.63
CA GLU A 159 -22.78 14.01 -3.58
C GLU A 159 -22.10 14.21 -2.22
N LEU A 160 -22.55 15.21 -1.47
CA LEU A 160 -22.11 15.45 -0.11
C LEU A 160 -23.21 15.07 0.87
N ASN A 161 -22.83 14.40 1.95
CA ASN A 161 -23.76 14.01 3.00
C ASN A 161 -23.84 15.13 4.06
N PRO A 162 -25.04 15.59 4.44
CA PRO A 162 -25.19 16.56 5.53
C PRO A 162 -24.61 16.02 6.84
N VAL A 163 -23.90 16.85 7.60
CA VAL A 163 -23.43 16.51 8.95
C VAL A 163 -24.64 16.40 9.88
N SER A 164 -24.90 15.18 10.37
CA SER A 164 -25.96 14.92 11.35
C SER A 164 -25.40 14.87 12.77
N ALA A 165 -24.17 14.39 12.96
CA ALA A 165 -23.50 14.32 14.25
C ALA A 165 -22.15 15.03 14.22
N SER A 166 -21.70 15.57 15.35
CA SER A 166 -20.37 16.20 15.44
C SER A 166 -19.63 15.80 16.70
N LEU A 167 -18.32 15.61 16.58
CA LEU A 167 -17.41 15.39 17.69
C LEU A 167 -16.53 16.62 17.87
N LYS A 168 -16.49 17.19 19.06
CA LYS A 168 -15.60 18.31 19.41
C LYS A 168 -14.79 18.03 20.65
N GLY A 169 -13.71 18.78 20.82
CA GLY A 169 -12.87 18.71 22.01
C GLY A 169 -11.70 19.67 21.90
N ARG A 170 -10.78 19.57 22.86
CA ARG A 170 -9.59 20.41 22.94
C ARG A 170 -8.39 19.57 23.34
N VAL A 171 -7.27 19.72 22.64
CA VAL A 171 -6.02 19.01 22.91
C VAL A 171 -5.12 19.91 23.74
N ILE A 172 -4.69 19.40 24.90
CA ILE A 172 -3.79 20.08 25.84
C ILE A 172 -2.53 19.25 26.09
N ASP A 173 -1.47 19.87 26.60
CA ASP A 173 -0.34 19.13 27.20
C ASP A 173 -0.55 18.92 28.70
N SER A 174 0.36 18.18 29.33
CA SER A 174 0.30 17.86 30.76
C SER A 174 0.42 19.07 31.71
N SER A 175 0.56 20.29 31.20
CA SER A 175 0.47 21.54 31.96
C SER A 175 -0.87 22.29 31.78
N GLY A 176 -1.77 21.79 30.92
CA GLY A 176 -3.02 22.46 30.53
C GLY A 176 -2.88 23.44 29.36
N ALA A 177 -1.67 23.61 28.82
CA ALA A 177 -1.42 24.47 27.66
C ALA A 177 -1.98 23.83 26.37
N PRO A 178 -2.59 24.62 25.45
CA PRO A 178 -3.18 24.07 24.23
C PRO A 178 -2.11 23.57 23.24
N VAL A 179 -2.31 22.37 22.68
CA VAL A 179 -1.39 21.80 21.67
C VAL A 179 -1.83 22.22 20.26
N VAL A 180 -1.34 23.37 19.82
CA VAL A 180 -1.71 23.98 18.52
C VAL A 180 -1.23 23.13 17.35
N GLY A 181 -2.14 22.85 16.41
CA GLY A 181 -1.86 22.06 15.22
C GLY A 181 -1.45 20.62 15.53
N ALA A 182 -1.95 20.02 16.60
CA ALA A 182 -2.09 18.57 16.71
C ALA A 182 -3.07 18.07 15.64
N THR A 183 -2.69 17.00 14.94
CA THR A 183 -3.55 16.29 13.97
C THR A 183 -4.54 15.45 14.74
N VAL A 184 -5.82 15.57 14.40
CA VAL A 184 -6.92 14.74 14.90
C VAL A 184 -7.47 13.97 13.70
N PHE A 185 -7.56 12.65 13.81
CA PHE A 185 -7.91 11.75 12.71
C PHE A 185 -8.85 10.64 13.18
N ASP A 186 -9.77 10.25 12.31
CA ASP A 186 -10.48 8.97 12.35
C ASP A 186 -10.55 8.38 10.93
N THR A 187 -11.00 7.14 10.79
CA THR A 187 -11.02 6.40 9.51
C THR A 187 -11.78 7.07 8.36
N ARG A 188 -12.48 8.19 8.58
CA ARG A 188 -13.20 8.98 7.57
C ARG A 188 -12.56 10.34 7.29
N GLN A 189 -11.98 11.01 8.29
CA GLN A 189 -11.58 12.42 8.17
C GLN A 189 -10.39 12.84 9.06
N SER A 190 -9.75 13.96 8.71
CA SER A 190 -8.67 14.59 9.49
C SER A 190 -8.83 16.11 9.61
N VAL A 191 -8.49 16.65 10.77
CA VAL A 191 -8.36 18.10 11.01
C VAL A 191 -7.11 18.42 11.83
N SER A 192 -6.70 19.68 11.82
CA SER A 192 -5.70 20.21 12.76
C SER A 192 -6.36 21.10 13.80
N THR A 193 -5.88 21.01 15.04
CA THR A 193 -6.35 21.84 16.16
C THR A 193 -5.96 23.31 16.02
N ASP A 194 -6.84 24.20 16.48
CA ASP A 194 -6.66 25.66 16.41
C ASP A 194 -5.64 26.22 17.43
N SER A 195 -5.48 27.55 17.46
CA SER A 195 -4.60 28.26 18.40
C SER A 195 -4.98 28.12 19.89
N LEU A 196 -6.17 27.59 20.18
CA LEU A 196 -6.64 27.24 21.53
C LEU A 196 -6.68 25.73 21.75
N GLY A 197 -6.12 24.94 20.83
CA GLY A 197 -6.06 23.47 20.85
C GLY A 197 -7.37 22.79 20.45
N ARG A 198 -8.38 23.52 19.98
CA ARG A 198 -9.74 23.00 19.74
C ARG A 198 -9.85 22.32 18.38
N PHE A 199 -10.71 21.31 18.29
CA PHE A 199 -11.10 20.66 17.04
C PHE A 199 -12.61 20.39 17.00
N THR A 200 -13.13 20.26 15.77
CA THR A 200 -14.48 19.76 15.47
C THR A 200 -14.39 18.85 14.26
N LEU A 201 -15.04 17.69 14.33
CA LEU A 201 -15.26 16.73 13.25
C LEU A 201 -16.78 16.59 13.01
N GLY A 202 -17.18 16.38 11.75
CA GLY A 202 -18.59 16.31 11.35
C GLY A 202 -18.88 15.04 10.57
N TYR A 203 -19.91 14.30 10.98
CA TYR A 203 -20.26 12.99 10.43
C TYR A 203 -21.69 13.00 9.88
N SER A 204 -21.88 12.42 8.70
CA SER A 204 -23.20 12.13 8.15
C SER A 204 -23.98 11.07 8.92
N SER A 205 -23.26 10.14 9.52
CA SER A 205 -23.78 8.91 10.09
C SER A 205 -23.01 8.55 11.37
N GLY A 206 -23.69 7.89 12.29
CA GLY A 206 -23.07 7.36 13.51
C GLY A 206 -22.20 6.12 13.27
N GLY A 207 -21.92 5.43 14.37
CA GLY A 207 -21.12 4.21 14.42
C GLY A 207 -19.82 4.38 15.21
N ASP A 208 -19.13 3.26 15.43
CA ASP A 208 -17.85 3.25 16.15
C ASP A 208 -16.69 3.62 15.22
N LEU A 209 -15.75 4.40 15.75
CA LEU A 209 -14.49 4.76 15.09
C LEU A 209 -13.33 4.81 16.09
N ARG A 210 -12.10 4.69 15.61
CA ARG A 210 -10.88 4.92 16.41
C ARG A 210 -10.39 6.34 16.15
N LEU A 211 -10.58 7.24 17.11
CA LEU A 211 -10.05 8.59 17.05
C LEU A 211 -8.58 8.55 17.48
N ALA A 212 -7.68 9.00 16.62
CA ALA A 212 -6.25 9.19 16.89
C ALA A 212 -5.90 10.69 16.94
N ILE A 213 -5.04 11.08 17.88
CA ILE A 213 -4.62 12.46 18.12
C ILE A 213 -3.10 12.49 18.27
N SER A 214 -2.42 13.35 17.52
CA SER A 214 -0.96 13.38 17.52
C SER A 214 -0.35 14.77 17.33
N LYS A 215 0.90 14.91 17.77
CA LYS A 215 1.76 16.06 17.48
C LYS A 215 3.22 15.63 17.54
N THR A 216 4.05 16.16 16.64
CA THR A 216 5.51 15.96 16.70
C THR A 216 6.06 16.43 18.05
N GLY A 217 6.81 15.55 18.74
CA GLY A 217 7.29 15.80 20.11
C GLY A 217 6.35 15.33 21.23
N PHE A 218 5.20 14.74 20.89
CA PHE A 218 4.25 14.14 21.83
C PHE A 218 4.07 12.64 21.57
N GLN A 219 3.65 11.92 22.61
CA GLN A 219 3.05 10.59 22.46
C GLN A 219 1.65 10.79 21.86
N ALA A 220 1.36 10.08 20.76
CA ALA A 220 0.04 10.13 20.13
C ALA A 220 -0.95 9.24 20.91
N SER A 221 -2.13 9.77 21.20
CA SER A 221 -3.21 9.08 21.89
C SER A 221 -4.22 8.53 20.88
N SER A 222 -4.79 7.35 21.11
CA SER A 222 -6.03 6.96 20.44
C SER A 222 -7.08 6.43 21.41
N ARG A 223 -8.32 6.35 20.95
CA ARG A 223 -9.45 5.72 21.65
C ARG A 223 -10.58 5.36 20.69
N THR A 224 -11.34 4.31 20.99
CA THR A 224 -12.61 4.04 20.30
C THR A 224 -13.70 4.99 20.79
N ILE A 225 -14.54 5.49 19.88
CA ILE A 225 -15.64 6.43 20.17
C ILE A 225 -16.87 6.03 19.35
N SER A 226 -18.02 5.92 20.01
CA SER A 226 -19.32 5.59 19.40
C SER A 226 -20.10 6.85 19.04
N ILE A 227 -20.00 7.32 17.80
CA ILE A 227 -20.73 8.48 17.32
C ILE A 227 -22.23 8.15 17.26
N GLN A 228 -23.05 8.88 18.02
CA GLN A 228 -24.51 8.71 17.99
C GLN A 228 -25.12 9.64 16.92
N PRO A 229 -25.98 9.14 16.00
CA PRO A 229 -26.63 9.98 14.99
C PRO A 229 -27.41 11.14 15.63
N ASN A 230 -27.40 12.31 14.98
CA ASN A 230 -28.08 13.52 15.46
C ASN A 230 -27.60 14.03 16.84
N THR A 231 -26.32 13.84 17.19
CA THR A 231 -25.74 14.33 18.46
C THR A 231 -24.49 15.19 18.28
N HIS A 232 -24.28 16.11 19.21
CA HIS A 232 -23.09 16.96 19.28
C HIS A 232 -22.27 16.59 20.53
N GLN A 233 -21.38 15.61 20.40
CA GLN A 233 -20.57 15.09 21.50
C GLN A 233 -19.37 16.01 21.76
N ASP A 234 -19.17 16.39 23.01
CA ASP A 234 -17.95 17.05 23.49
C ASP A 234 -17.10 16.06 24.28
N LEU A 235 -15.83 15.94 23.93
CA LEU A 235 -14.84 15.12 24.64
C LEU A 235 -14.11 15.88 25.74
N GLY A 236 -14.30 17.20 25.84
CA GLY A 236 -13.57 18.08 26.76
C GLY A 236 -12.10 18.21 26.40
N ASP A 237 -11.27 18.39 27.43
CA ASP A 237 -9.82 18.44 27.31
C ASP A 237 -9.22 17.03 27.20
N ILE A 238 -8.41 16.80 26.17
CA ILE A 238 -7.65 15.57 25.91
C ILE A 238 -6.17 15.88 26.05
N SER A 239 -5.52 15.33 27.08
CA SER A 239 -4.09 15.53 27.31
C SER A 239 -3.22 14.64 26.41
N LEU A 240 -2.26 15.24 25.70
CA LEU A 240 -1.11 14.55 25.13
C LEU A 240 0.10 14.71 26.06
N THR A 241 0.76 13.60 26.38
CA THR A 241 2.04 13.62 27.09
C THR A 241 3.16 13.97 26.11
N ARG A 242 4.10 14.84 26.50
CA ARG A 242 5.33 15.07 25.71
C ARG A 242 6.13 13.77 25.63
N ARG A 243 6.70 13.46 24.46
CA ARG A 243 7.45 12.21 24.28
C ARG A 243 8.74 12.27 25.11
N SER A 244 8.92 11.28 25.98
CA SER A 244 10.09 11.12 26.84
C SER A 244 10.59 9.67 26.80
N GLY A 245 11.90 9.47 26.73
CA GLY A 245 12.52 8.15 26.52
C GLY A 245 12.76 7.84 25.03
N PRO A 246 13.34 6.66 24.73
CA PRO A 246 13.67 6.24 23.38
C PRO A 246 12.41 5.95 22.54
N LEU A 247 12.51 6.18 21.23
CA LEU A 247 11.45 5.84 20.27
C LEU A 247 11.25 4.31 20.24
N GLN A 248 10.01 3.87 20.09
CA GLN A 248 9.67 2.45 20.09
C GLN A 248 9.47 1.95 18.66
N LEU A 249 10.23 0.95 18.23
CA LEU A 249 10.08 0.28 16.92
C LEU A 249 9.52 -1.13 17.12
N GLY A 250 8.33 -1.39 16.60
CA GLY A 250 7.73 -2.72 16.62
C GLY A 250 8.03 -3.47 15.33
N ILE A 251 8.61 -4.68 15.46
CA ILE A 251 8.70 -5.65 14.36
C ILE A 251 7.45 -6.52 14.40
N ASP A 252 6.66 -6.48 13.33
CA ASP A 252 5.50 -7.35 13.14
C ASP A 252 5.94 -8.80 12.96
N LEU A 253 5.31 -9.69 13.73
CA LEU A 253 5.49 -11.14 13.69
C LEU A 253 4.15 -11.88 13.67
N SER A 254 3.00 -11.20 13.86
CA SER A 254 1.67 -11.82 13.84
C SER A 254 1.22 -12.17 12.42
N HIS A 255 1.73 -11.46 11.41
CA HIS A 255 1.39 -11.69 9.99
C HIS A 255 2.36 -12.63 9.26
N GLY A 256 3.00 -13.55 10.01
CA GLY A 256 3.82 -14.62 9.46
C GLY A 256 5.03 -14.13 8.67
N SER A 257 5.79 -13.17 9.18
CA SER A 257 6.98 -12.62 8.53
C SER A 257 7.89 -13.71 7.98
N LEU A 258 8.14 -13.68 6.67
CA LEU A 258 8.93 -14.65 5.88
C LEU A 258 8.34 -16.07 5.80
N GLY A 259 7.09 -16.27 6.22
CA GLY A 259 6.50 -17.60 6.45
C GLY A 259 7.19 -18.37 7.59
N GLN A 260 7.95 -17.69 8.45
CA GLN A 260 8.75 -18.29 9.52
C GLN A 260 8.11 -18.15 10.90
N SER A 261 8.65 -18.85 11.90
CA SER A 261 8.30 -18.60 13.30
C SER A 261 8.91 -17.27 13.79
N ALA A 262 8.28 -16.65 14.79
CA ALA A 262 8.77 -15.44 15.43
C ALA A 262 10.26 -15.53 15.81
N ASP A 263 10.68 -16.64 16.44
CA ASP A 263 12.07 -16.86 16.85
C ASP A 263 13.03 -17.00 15.65
N ALA A 264 12.62 -17.67 14.56
CA ALA A 264 13.45 -17.83 13.37
C ALA A 264 13.65 -16.49 12.65
N THR A 265 12.59 -15.68 12.55
CA THR A 265 12.67 -14.30 12.05
C THR A 265 13.58 -13.44 12.93
N LEU A 266 13.41 -13.44 14.25
CA LEU A 266 14.23 -12.62 15.15
C LEU A 266 15.71 -13.03 15.13
N ASN A 267 16.03 -14.33 15.09
CA ASN A 267 17.40 -14.82 14.93
C ASN A 267 18.01 -14.45 13.56
N SER A 268 17.18 -14.30 12.53
CA SER A 268 17.62 -13.88 11.19
C SER A 268 17.91 -12.38 11.08
N TYR A 269 17.52 -11.54 12.04
CA TYR A 269 17.64 -10.07 11.97
C TYR A 269 18.28 -9.45 13.23
N THR A 270 19.17 -10.16 13.93
CA THR A 270 19.80 -9.62 15.15
C THR A 270 20.70 -8.41 14.88
N SER A 271 21.35 -8.33 13.71
CA SER A 271 22.18 -7.16 13.34
C SER A 271 21.33 -5.91 13.08
N LEU A 272 20.17 -6.05 12.42
CA LEU A 272 19.17 -5.00 12.29
C LEU A 272 18.64 -4.54 13.66
N GLN A 273 18.31 -5.47 14.56
CA GLN A 273 17.85 -5.14 15.92
C GLN A 273 18.91 -4.37 16.72
N ASN A 274 20.18 -4.81 16.66
CA ASN A 274 21.29 -4.12 17.31
C ASN A 274 21.53 -2.72 16.72
N ALA A 275 21.34 -2.54 15.40
CA ALA A 275 21.44 -1.23 14.76
C ALA A 275 20.30 -0.29 15.16
N ILE A 276 19.05 -0.78 15.25
CA ILE A 276 17.90 -0.01 15.75
C ILE A 276 18.16 0.48 17.18
N VAL A 277 18.76 -0.35 18.04
CA VAL A 277 19.18 0.04 19.39
C VAL A 277 20.35 1.04 19.38
N THR A 278 21.27 0.92 18.43
CA THR A 278 22.40 1.86 18.26
C THR A 278 21.93 3.25 17.81
N GLU A 279 20.89 3.33 16.98
CA GLU A 279 20.21 4.59 16.62
C GLU A 279 19.33 5.16 17.77
N GLY A 280 19.33 4.53 18.94
CA GLY A 280 18.63 5.02 20.14
C GLY A 280 17.13 4.69 20.22
N LEU A 281 16.65 3.73 19.41
CA LEU A 281 15.29 3.19 19.52
C LEU A 281 15.27 1.94 20.41
N GLN A 282 14.09 1.53 20.87
CA GLN A 282 13.86 0.23 21.50
C GLN A 282 13.05 -0.68 20.57
N VAL A 283 13.57 -1.87 20.32
CA VAL A 283 12.86 -2.92 19.57
C VAL A 283 11.76 -3.53 20.44
N ARG A 284 10.59 -3.76 19.82
CA ARG A 284 9.48 -4.56 20.35
C ARG A 284 9.09 -5.63 19.35
N THR A 285 8.59 -6.75 19.85
CA THR A 285 8.22 -7.93 19.05
C THR A 285 6.71 -8.14 19.09
N LEU A 286 6.02 -7.99 17.95
CA LEU A 286 4.56 -8.01 17.88
C LEU A 286 4.09 -9.40 17.45
N ALA A 287 4.21 -10.38 18.36
CA ALA A 287 3.86 -11.78 18.13
C ALA A 287 2.40 -12.14 18.49
N SER A 288 1.55 -11.12 18.65
CA SER A 288 0.13 -11.22 18.99
C SER A 288 -0.59 -9.98 18.41
N SER A 289 -1.90 -9.81 18.70
CA SER A 289 -2.74 -8.70 18.25
C SER A 289 -1.97 -7.38 18.02
N LEU A 290 -1.86 -6.99 16.75
CA LEU A 290 -1.18 -5.77 16.33
C LEU A 290 -1.93 -4.51 16.82
N LEU A 291 -3.27 -4.54 16.72
CA LEU A 291 -4.20 -3.46 17.08
C LEU A 291 -4.04 -2.92 18.52
N ASP A 292 -3.66 -3.79 19.45
CA ASP A 292 -3.48 -3.47 20.88
C ASP A 292 -2.11 -2.85 21.18
N GLN A 293 -1.17 -2.95 20.23
CA GLN A 293 0.22 -2.55 20.42
C GLN A 293 0.62 -1.32 19.61
N LEU A 294 -0.03 -1.03 18.48
CA LEU A 294 0.24 0.12 17.61
C LEU A 294 0.38 1.46 18.35
N ASP A 295 -0.45 1.72 19.37
CA ASP A 295 -0.39 2.97 20.14
C ASP A 295 0.93 3.15 20.91
N GLN A 296 1.61 2.06 21.24
CA GLN A 296 2.87 2.04 21.99
C GLN A 296 4.11 2.23 21.11
N LEU A 297 3.93 2.32 19.78
CA LEU A 297 5.04 2.40 18.81
C LEU A 297 5.15 3.79 18.19
N ASP A 298 6.35 4.12 17.74
CA ASP A 298 6.67 5.29 16.91
C ASP A 298 7.07 4.89 15.48
N VAL A 299 7.55 3.65 15.32
CA VAL A 299 7.86 3.00 14.04
C VAL A 299 7.24 1.60 14.04
N LEU A 300 6.60 1.21 12.94
CA LEU A 300 6.17 -0.16 12.65
C LEU A 300 7.00 -0.70 11.47
N MET A 301 7.56 -1.89 11.64
CA MET A 301 8.34 -2.60 10.62
C MET A 301 7.67 -3.94 10.32
N ILE A 302 7.29 -4.17 9.06
CA ILE A 302 6.63 -5.39 8.57
C ILE A 302 7.57 -6.04 7.57
N LEU A 303 8.02 -7.26 7.86
CA LEU A 303 9.07 -7.95 7.11
C LEU A 303 8.49 -9.12 6.30
N SER A 304 8.19 -8.90 5.02
CA SER A 304 7.65 -9.93 4.11
C SER A 304 6.45 -10.70 4.73
N PRO A 305 5.28 -10.05 4.91
CA PRO A 305 4.14 -10.69 5.53
C PRO A 305 3.63 -11.85 4.66
N SER A 306 3.24 -12.97 5.27
CA SER A 306 2.74 -14.16 4.58
C SER A 306 1.24 -14.43 4.79
N THR A 307 0.51 -13.48 5.39
CA THR A 307 -0.92 -13.60 5.68
C THR A 307 -1.64 -12.25 5.54
N ASN A 308 -2.94 -12.29 5.27
CA ASN A 308 -3.79 -11.10 5.20
C ASN A 308 -3.88 -10.33 6.52
N PHE A 309 -3.90 -9.00 6.41
CA PHE A 309 -4.30 -8.05 7.44
C PHE A 309 -5.83 -7.88 7.44
N SER A 310 -6.45 -7.67 8.60
CA SER A 310 -7.86 -7.28 8.67
C SER A 310 -8.11 -5.85 8.16
N VAL A 311 -9.37 -5.52 7.85
CA VAL A 311 -9.75 -4.15 7.43
C VAL A 311 -9.49 -3.17 8.59
N GLU A 312 -9.71 -3.63 9.81
CA GLU A 312 -9.45 -2.96 11.07
C GLU A 312 -7.96 -2.68 11.26
N GLU A 313 -7.07 -3.63 10.93
CA GLU A 313 -5.61 -3.44 10.98
C GLU A 313 -5.11 -2.50 9.89
N ILE A 314 -5.59 -2.62 8.64
CA ILE A 314 -5.22 -1.68 7.57
C ILE A 314 -5.64 -0.25 7.94
N GLY A 315 -6.87 -0.07 8.45
CA GLY A 315 -7.35 1.22 8.94
C GLY A 315 -6.57 1.75 10.16
N ALA A 316 -6.17 0.87 11.08
CA ALA A 316 -5.35 1.24 12.24
C ALA A 316 -3.91 1.59 11.85
N ILE A 317 -3.31 0.93 10.86
CA ILE A 317 -1.98 1.24 10.33
C ILE A 317 -2.01 2.53 9.50
N GLN A 318 -3.09 2.78 8.75
CA GLN A 318 -3.34 4.07 8.09
C GLN A 318 -3.45 5.20 9.11
N ALA A 319 -4.23 5.02 10.20
CA ALA A 319 -4.33 5.96 11.30
C ALA A 319 -2.99 6.19 12.01
N PHE A 320 -2.23 5.11 12.23
CA PHE A 320 -0.90 5.12 12.82
C PHE A 320 0.06 6.01 12.01
N VAL A 321 0.15 5.85 10.69
CA VAL A 321 0.98 6.71 9.85
C VAL A 321 0.47 8.16 9.86
N LEU A 322 -0.83 8.39 9.64
CA LEU A 322 -1.39 9.76 9.68
C LEU A 322 -1.12 10.47 11.01
N SER A 323 -1.06 9.71 12.11
CA SER A 323 -0.69 10.18 13.44
C SER A 323 0.80 10.57 13.61
N GLY A 324 1.59 10.69 12.55
CA GLY A 324 2.97 11.18 12.62
C GLY A 324 4.02 10.10 12.88
N ARG A 325 3.65 8.83 12.74
CA ARG A 325 4.52 7.67 12.96
C ARG A 325 5.06 7.13 11.63
N LYS A 326 6.05 6.23 11.68
CA LYS A 326 6.71 5.68 10.48
C LYS A 326 6.30 4.22 10.22
N LEU A 327 5.93 3.90 8.98
CA LEU A 327 5.74 2.53 8.51
C LEU A 327 6.91 2.13 7.60
N ILE A 328 7.48 0.95 7.83
CA ILE A 328 8.49 0.33 6.98
C ILE A 328 7.95 -1.04 6.56
N VAL A 329 7.85 -1.30 5.25
CA VAL A 329 7.41 -2.60 4.72
C VAL A 329 8.47 -3.15 3.76
N SER A 330 9.00 -4.33 4.03
CA SER A 330 9.76 -5.09 3.03
C SER A 330 8.88 -6.14 2.37
N GLY A 331 9.03 -6.32 1.05
CA GLY A 331 8.47 -7.43 0.30
C GLY A 331 9.54 -8.45 -0.07
N GLU A 332 9.19 -9.35 -0.99
CA GLU A 332 10.07 -10.34 -1.57
C GLU A 332 9.79 -10.52 -3.08
N TRP A 333 10.62 -11.32 -3.73
CA TRP A 333 10.45 -11.68 -5.14
C TRP A 333 9.25 -12.62 -5.38
N ALA A 334 8.66 -12.54 -6.58
CA ALA A 334 7.48 -13.31 -6.95
C ALA A 334 7.77 -14.83 -7.03
N GLY A 335 7.19 -15.58 -6.09
CA GLY A 335 7.38 -17.02 -5.94
C GLY A 335 8.02 -17.43 -4.62
N PHE A 336 8.49 -16.47 -3.80
CA PHE A 336 8.90 -16.76 -2.43
C PHE A 336 7.69 -17.20 -1.60
N ALA A 337 7.71 -18.43 -1.10
CA ALA A 337 6.56 -19.03 -0.39
C ALA A 337 6.22 -18.35 0.95
N GLY A 338 7.13 -17.54 1.49
CA GLY A 338 6.95 -16.77 2.72
C GLY A 338 6.47 -15.32 2.52
N PHE A 339 5.90 -14.98 1.36
CA PHE A 339 5.41 -13.64 1.05
C PHE A 339 4.05 -13.67 0.36
N ASP A 340 3.06 -13.04 0.99
CA ASP A 340 1.78 -12.72 0.35
C ASP A 340 1.82 -11.27 -0.14
N GLY A 341 2.28 -11.11 -1.37
CA GLY A 341 2.30 -9.81 -2.05
C GLY A 341 0.90 -9.23 -2.33
N GLN A 342 -0.18 -10.01 -2.24
CA GLN A 342 -1.55 -9.48 -2.34
C GLN A 342 -1.97 -8.87 -1.01
N ALA A 343 -1.74 -9.56 0.11
CA ALA A 343 -1.91 -9.01 1.46
C ALA A 343 -1.10 -7.72 1.66
N ALA A 344 0.16 -7.72 1.23
CA ALA A 344 1.03 -6.54 1.31
C ALA A 344 0.53 -5.38 0.43
N ASN A 345 -0.02 -5.65 -0.75
CA ASN A 345 -0.60 -4.62 -1.61
C ASN A 345 -1.94 -4.07 -1.09
N LEU A 346 -2.77 -4.90 -0.44
CA LEU A 346 -3.97 -4.43 0.27
C LEU A 346 -3.60 -3.48 1.42
N LEU A 347 -2.60 -3.85 2.22
CA LEU A 347 -2.03 -3.00 3.28
C LEU A 347 -1.48 -1.67 2.73
N LEU A 348 -0.80 -1.68 1.59
CA LEU A 348 -0.15 -0.48 1.02
C LEU A 348 -1.09 0.40 0.17
N THR A 349 -2.29 -0.08 -0.16
CA THR A 349 -3.30 0.64 -0.95
C THR A 349 -3.60 2.06 -0.46
N PRO A 350 -3.78 2.34 0.86
CA PRO A 350 -4.01 3.70 1.36
C PRO A 350 -2.87 4.69 1.08
N PHE A 351 -1.65 4.19 0.86
CA PHE A 351 -0.42 4.98 0.67
C PHE A 351 0.00 5.08 -0.81
N ASN A 352 -0.80 4.53 -1.74
CA ASN A 352 -0.54 4.52 -3.19
C ASN A 352 0.73 3.76 -3.64
N ILE A 353 1.32 2.93 -2.76
CA ILE A 353 2.45 2.06 -3.10
C ILE A 353 1.94 0.64 -3.36
N GLN A 354 2.59 -0.08 -4.27
CA GLN A 354 2.37 -1.52 -4.49
C GLN A 354 3.68 -2.23 -4.83
N PHE A 355 3.83 -3.46 -4.37
CA PHE A 355 4.79 -4.41 -4.92
C PHE A 355 4.36 -4.86 -6.31
N GLY A 356 5.34 -5.05 -7.17
CA GLY A 356 5.13 -5.33 -8.59
C GLY A 356 4.68 -6.74 -8.92
N LEU A 357 4.76 -7.66 -7.95
CA LEU A 357 4.51 -9.10 -8.09
C LEU A 357 5.32 -9.74 -9.22
N ASP A 358 6.59 -9.32 -9.30
CA ASP A 358 7.62 -9.78 -10.23
C ASP A 358 8.89 -10.21 -9.49
N THR A 359 9.83 -10.83 -10.20
CA THR A 359 11.15 -11.20 -9.67
C THR A 359 12.23 -10.50 -10.48
N LEU A 360 13.02 -9.67 -9.80
CA LEU A 360 14.16 -8.94 -10.34
C LEU A 360 15.47 -9.61 -9.93
N ARG A 361 16.39 -9.79 -10.87
CA ARG A 361 17.78 -10.23 -10.60
C ARG A 361 18.75 -9.82 -11.72
N GLU A 362 20.05 -9.80 -11.43
CA GLU A 362 21.10 -9.82 -12.44
C GLU A 362 21.35 -11.25 -12.96
N SER A 363 21.77 -11.36 -14.22
CA SER A 363 21.78 -12.61 -14.99
C SER A 363 22.88 -13.61 -14.59
N ASP A 364 23.89 -13.15 -13.86
CA ASP A 364 25.12 -13.87 -13.52
C ASP A 364 25.20 -14.27 -12.04
N SER A 365 24.56 -13.49 -11.16
CA SER A 365 24.77 -13.55 -9.71
C SER A 365 23.49 -13.79 -8.90
N GLY A 366 22.31 -13.48 -9.46
CA GLY A 366 21.04 -13.53 -8.71
C GLY A 366 20.80 -12.32 -7.78
N PHE A 367 21.84 -11.51 -7.54
CA PHE A 367 21.76 -10.27 -6.77
C PHE A 367 21.26 -9.10 -7.65
N LEU A 368 21.10 -7.93 -7.03
CA LEU A 368 20.93 -6.65 -7.72
C LEU A 368 21.92 -5.64 -7.14
N ASN A 369 22.77 -5.07 -7.98
CA ASN A 369 23.75 -4.05 -7.64
C ASN A 369 23.18 -2.66 -7.92
N VAL A 370 22.34 -2.18 -7.00
CA VAL A 370 21.52 -0.97 -7.15
C VAL A 370 22.37 0.27 -6.87
N ARG A 371 22.66 1.05 -7.94
CA ARG A 371 23.50 2.26 -7.89
C ARG A 371 22.82 3.52 -8.45
N SER A 372 21.54 3.42 -8.81
CA SER A 372 20.75 4.52 -9.37
C SER A 372 19.80 5.04 -8.30
N PHE A 373 20.05 6.26 -7.80
CA PHE A 373 19.31 6.87 -6.69
C PHE A 373 18.71 8.22 -7.07
N SER A 374 17.47 8.46 -6.64
CA SER A 374 16.82 9.78 -6.65
C SER A 374 17.31 10.61 -5.46
N SER A 375 17.34 11.94 -5.59
CA SER A 375 17.80 12.84 -4.52
C SER A 375 16.81 12.91 -3.36
N HIS A 376 17.15 12.33 -2.21
CA HIS A 376 16.28 12.27 -1.02
C HIS A 376 17.13 12.10 0.27
N PRO A 377 16.66 12.46 1.47
CA PRO A 377 17.42 12.24 2.71
C PRO A 377 17.78 10.77 2.96
N ILE A 378 16.90 9.83 2.59
CA ILE A 378 17.18 8.37 2.69
C ILE A 378 18.37 7.95 1.81
N THR A 379 18.56 8.57 0.65
CA THR A 379 19.55 8.17 -0.36
C THR A 379 20.82 9.01 -0.34
N THR A 380 20.92 9.99 0.56
CA THR A 380 21.99 10.99 0.56
C THR A 380 23.35 10.32 0.81
N GLY A 381 24.17 10.26 -0.22
CA GLY A 381 25.50 9.65 -0.19
C GLY A 381 25.52 8.12 -0.16
N LEU A 382 24.43 7.43 -0.54
CA LEU A 382 24.52 6.00 -0.91
C LEU A 382 25.29 5.87 -2.23
N ASN A 383 26.14 4.85 -2.33
CA ASN A 383 26.92 4.51 -3.51
C ASN A 383 26.38 3.24 -4.16
N GLN A 384 26.01 2.25 -3.34
CA GLN A 384 25.46 0.97 -3.78
C GLN A 384 24.61 0.32 -2.69
N LEU A 385 23.47 -0.26 -3.08
CA LEU A 385 22.78 -1.30 -2.30
C LEU A 385 22.97 -2.65 -2.99
N LYS A 386 22.99 -3.74 -2.21
CA LYS A 386 23.07 -5.12 -2.70
C LYS A 386 21.86 -5.90 -2.22
N LEU A 387 20.97 -6.25 -3.14
CA LEU A 387 19.72 -7.00 -2.85
C LEU A 387 19.85 -8.44 -3.31
N TYR A 388 19.28 -9.42 -2.58
CA TYR A 388 19.31 -10.84 -2.99
C TYR A 388 17.98 -11.27 -3.61
N GLN A 389 17.83 -10.96 -4.91
CA GLN A 389 16.54 -10.88 -5.60
C GLN A 389 15.62 -9.81 -4.98
N SER A 390 14.60 -9.39 -5.72
CA SER A 390 13.68 -8.34 -5.26
C SER A 390 12.37 -8.41 -6.05
N GLY A 391 11.24 -8.09 -5.42
CA GLY A 391 10.09 -7.56 -6.14
C GLY A 391 10.38 -6.13 -6.62
N SER A 392 9.77 -5.66 -7.70
CA SER A 392 9.78 -4.21 -7.97
C SER A 392 8.81 -3.48 -7.03
N VAL A 393 9.03 -2.19 -6.80
CA VAL A 393 8.12 -1.31 -6.07
C VAL A 393 7.60 -0.26 -7.04
N LYS A 394 6.28 -0.06 -7.08
CA LYS A 394 5.56 0.81 -8.00
C LYS A 394 4.75 1.81 -7.19
N LEU A 395 4.73 3.08 -7.62
CA LEU A 395 3.82 4.09 -7.10
C LEU A 395 2.66 4.26 -8.09
N ALA A 396 1.42 4.18 -7.60
CA ALA A 396 0.32 4.89 -8.25
C ALA A 396 0.63 6.39 -8.14
N ALA A 397 0.47 7.12 -9.25
CA ALA A 397 1.26 8.32 -9.50
C ALA A 397 1.14 9.40 -8.40
N SER A 398 2.22 10.16 -8.25
CA SER A 398 2.26 11.52 -7.70
C SER A 398 2.28 11.72 -6.16
N GLN A 399 2.07 10.68 -5.34
CA GLN A 399 2.28 10.77 -3.89
C GLN A 399 3.46 9.90 -3.42
N GLY A 400 4.67 10.43 -3.54
CA GLY A 400 5.91 9.79 -3.08
C GLY A 400 7.00 9.72 -4.16
N ASP A 401 8.18 9.29 -3.74
CA ASP A 401 9.38 9.18 -4.57
C ASP A 401 9.78 7.71 -4.77
N LEU A 402 10.14 7.36 -6.01
CA LEU A 402 10.89 6.12 -6.29
C LEU A 402 12.38 6.42 -6.07
N LEU A 403 12.93 5.89 -4.99
CA LEU A 403 14.22 6.31 -4.43
C LEU A 403 15.42 5.56 -5.02
N ALA A 404 15.29 4.28 -5.31
CA ALA A 404 16.37 3.45 -5.84
C ALA A 404 15.88 2.54 -6.97
N ARG A 405 16.70 2.37 -8.02
CA ARG A 405 16.36 1.60 -9.22
C ARG A 405 17.48 0.66 -9.66
N THR A 406 17.10 -0.48 -10.22
CA THR A 406 18.02 -1.43 -10.85
C THR A 406 18.70 -0.82 -12.07
N ALA A 407 19.81 -1.42 -12.51
CA ALA A 407 20.42 -1.12 -13.80
C ALA A 407 19.45 -1.46 -14.95
N SER A 408 19.62 -0.82 -16.11
CA SER A 408 18.75 -1.04 -17.29
C SER A 408 18.85 -2.45 -17.88
N GLY A 409 19.92 -3.19 -17.57
CA GLY A 409 20.11 -4.59 -17.98
C GLY A 409 19.62 -5.63 -16.98
N SER A 410 19.09 -5.24 -15.81
CA SER A 410 18.57 -6.19 -14.83
C SER A 410 17.31 -6.89 -15.37
N PHE A 411 17.17 -8.18 -15.08
CA PHE A 411 16.12 -9.03 -15.63
C PHE A 411 14.93 -9.12 -14.68
N GLN A 412 13.75 -8.83 -15.21
CA GLN A 412 12.48 -9.33 -14.70
C GLN A 412 12.32 -10.78 -15.21
N ILE A 413 11.85 -11.73 -14.40
CA ILE A 413 11.62 -13.13 -14.84
C ILE A 413 10.33 -13.24 -15.71
N ALA A 414 10.41 -12.62 -16.88
CA ALA A 414 9.47 -12.65 -18.00
C ALA A 414 10.20 -12.33 -19.34
N ALA A 415 11.53 -12.48 -19.38
CA ALA A 415 12.45 -12.03 -20.43
C ALA A 415 12.53 -10.50 -20.68
N ASN A 416 11.88 -9.67 -19.86
CA ASN A 416 12.01 -8.22 -19.90
C ASN A 416 13.29 -7.76 -19.18
N THR A 417 14.08 -6.89 -19.81
CA THR A 417 15.12 -6.10 -19.15
C THR A 417 14.66 -4.66 -18.95
N GLY A 418 15.14 -4.01 -17.88
CA GLY A 418 14.78 -2.62 -17.61
C GLY A 418 15.29 -2.10 -16.26
N SER A 419 15.14 -0.78 -16.06
CA SER A 419 15.43 -0.15 -14.76
C SER A 419 14.15 -0.10 -13.92
N PHE A 420 13.98 -1.08 -13.05
CA PHE A 420 12.84 -1.21 -12.15
C PHE A 420 13.14 -0.53 -10.83
N ALA A 421 12.15 0.14 -10.21
CA ALA A 421 12.33 0.68 -8.87
C ALA A 421 12.23 -0.45 -7.83
N VAL A 422 13.02 -0.35 -6.77
CA VAL A 422 13.09 -1.34 -5.67
C VAL A 422 12.85 -0.71 -4.30
N LEU A 423 13.02 0.61 -4.17
CA LEU A 423 12.75 1.37 -2.95
C LEU A 423 11.84 2.55 -3.29
N ALA A 424 10.77 2.73 -2.52
CA ALA A 424 9.91 3.89 -2.56
C ALA A 424 9.72 4.49 -1.16
N ALA A 425 9.45 5.79 -1.09
CA ALA A 425 9.09 6.47 0.15
C ALA A 425 7.99 7.51 -0.11
N THR A 426 7.10 7.72 0.86
CA THR A 426 6.07 8.76 0.79
C THR A 426 5.76 9.36 2.15
N ALA A 427 5.35 10.63 2.18
CA ALA A 427 4.81 11.28 3.36
C ALA A 427 3.28 11.16 3.34
N TYR A 428 2.68 10.80 4.47
CA TYR A 428 1.24 10.56 4.56
C TYR A 428 0.69 11.17 5.84
N GLY A 429 -0.07 12.26 5.68
CA GLY A 429 -0.43 13.16 6.78
C GLY A 429 0.83 13.73 7.43
N SER A 430 0.97 13.57 8.75
CA SER A 430 2.17 13.97 9.48
C SER A 430 3.27 12.89 9.50
N GLY A 431 2.97 11.66 9.08
CA GLY A 431 3.89 10.51 9.16
C GLY A 431 4.46 10.10 7.81
N LYS A 432 5.12 8.94 7.80
CA LYS A 432 5.94 8.50 6.66
C LYS A 432 5.82 7.01 6.40
N VAL A 433 5.97 6.61 5.14
CA VAL A 433 6.02 5.21 4.71
C VAL A 433 7.25 4.98 3.85
N VAL A 434 7.96 3.88 4.08
CA VAL A 434 9.05 3.38 3.23
C VAL A 434 8.74 1.94 2.84
N VAL A 435 8.92 1.62 1.56
CA VAL A 435 8.65 0.29 1.00
C VAL A 435 9.84 -0.17 0.16
N LEU A 436 10.33 -1.38 0.44
CA LEU A 436 11.52 -1.97 -0.18
C LEU A 436 11.21 -3.38 -0.70
N GLY A 437 11.64 -3.70 -1.92
CA GLY A 437 11.27 -4.93 -2.64
C GLY A 437 11.97 -6.23 -2.20
N ASP A 438 12.90 -6.14 -1.25
CA ASP A 438 13.71 -7.23 -0.71
C ASP A 438 13.73 -7.09 0.83
N SER A 439 13.54 -8.20 1.55
CA SER A 439 13.66 -8.25 3.02
C SER A 439 15.06 -8.67 3.47
N SER A 440 15.70 -9.55 2.70
CA SER A 440 16.95 -10.21 3.01
C SER A 440 18.13 -9.25 3.13
N ILE A 441 18.04 -8.07 2.49
CA ILE A 441 18.94 -6.90 2.60
C ILE A 441 19.38 -6.58 4.03
N TRP A 442 18.54 -6.81 5.05
CA TRP A 442 18.87 -6.53 6.45
C TRP A 442 18.94 -7.77 7.34
N SER A 443 18.97 -8.95 6.73
CA SER A 443 19.17 -10.21 7.43
C SER A 443 20.64 -10.45 7.78
N ASN A 444 20.84 -11.36 8.73
CA ASN A 444 22.13 -11.93 9.12
C ASN A 444 22.67 -12.97 8.11
N GLN A 445 21.94 -13.25 7.02
CA GLN A 445 22.37 -14.26 6.04
C GLN A 445 23.55 -13.73 5.21
N ASP A 446 24.53 -14.59 4.98
CA ASP A 446 25.54 -14.41 3.94
C ASP A 446 25.02 -15.12 2.68
N SER A 447 24.33 -14.39 1.80
CA SER A 447 23.60 -15.00 0.67
C SER A 447 24.49 -15.32 -0.54
N ASP A 448 25.72 -14.79 -0.63
CA ASP A 448 26.67 -15.15 -1.71
C ASP A 448 27.86 -16.01 -1.24
N GLY A 449 28.05 -16.17 0.06
CA GLY A 449 29.09 -16.99 0.67
C GLY A 449 30.45 -16.28 0.80
N ASN A 450 30.51 -14.95 0.71
CA ASN A 450 31.77 -14.21 0.80
C ASN A 450 32.27 -13.98 2.25
N GLY A 451 31.46 -14.27 3.26
CA GLY A 451 31.73 -14.02 4.68
C GLY A 451 31.11 -12.73 5.23
N THR A 452 30.36 -11.97 4.41
CA THR A 452 29.66 -10.74 4.81
C THR A 452 28.16 -11.00 4.88
N ALA A 453 27.52 -10.66 5.99
CA ALA A 453 26.06 -10.72 6.08
C ALA A 453 25.42 -9.62 5.21
N ASN A 454 24.28 -9.90 4.58
CA ASN A 454 23.55 -8.98 3.70
C ASN A 454 23.33 -7.59 4.33
N PHE A 455 23.13 -7.52 5.66
CA PHE A 455 23.01 -6.25 6.39
C PHE A 455 24.25 -5.34 6.27
N ASP A 456 25.45 -5.91 6.18
CA ASP A 456 26.73 -5.20 6.09
C ASP A 456 27.28 -5.10 4.65
N GLU A 457 26.51 -5.54 3.67
CA GLU A 457 26.85 -5.42 2.25
C GLU A 457 26.66 -3.99 1.72
N ALA A 458 27.69 -3.45 1.06
CA ALA A 458 27.69 -2.11 0.48
C ALA A 458 27.17 -1.03 1.46
N ASP A 459 26.15 -0.23 1.09
CA ASP A 459 25.51 0.75 1.97
C ASP A 459 24.21 0.21 2.64
N ASN A 460 23.96 -1.11 2.70
CA ASN A 460 22.68 -1.68 3.19
C ASN A 460 22.35 -1.29 4.65
N ARG A 461 23.33 -1.38 5.57
CA ARG A 461 23.22 -0.88 6.95
C ARG A 461 22.87 0.61 6.99
N LYS A 462 23.55 1.40 6.17
CA LYS A 462 23.41 2.86 6.11
C LYS A 462 22.01 3.27 5.61
N LEU A 463 21.43 2.52 4.67
CA LEU A 463 20.04 2.71 4.26
C LEU A 463 19.07 2.59 5.45
N LEU A 464 19.22 1.58 6.31
CA LEU A 464 18.39 1.43 7.52
C LEU A 464 18.53 2.66 8.42
N GLN A 465 19.75 3.12 8.68
CA GLN A 465 20.00 4.31 9.51
C GLN A 465 19.33 5.56 8.89
N GLN A 466 19.42 5.77 7.57
CA GLN A 466 18.80 6.92 6.91
C GLN A 466 17.27 6.84 6.88
N ILE A 467 16.68 5.63 6.83
CA ILE A 467 15.23 5.41 7.01
C ILE A 467 14.78 5.69 8.44
N LEU A 468 15.52 5.22 9.44
CA LEU A 468 15.22 5.45 10.86
C LEU A 468 15.31 6.94 11.22
N ASN A 469 16.20 7.71 10.59
CA ASN A 469 16.37 9.15 10.81
C ASN A 469 15.40 10.04 10.00
N TRP A 470 14.89 9.61 8.83
CA TRP A 470 13.93 10.37 8.01
C TRP A 470 12.51 10.38 8.60
#